data_AF-A0A923JA91-F1
#
_entry.id   AF-A0A923JA91-F1
#
_cell.length_a   1.000
_cell.length_b   1.000
_cell.length_c   1.000
_cell.angle_alpha   90.00
_cell.angle_beta   90.00
_cell.angle_gamma   90.00
#
_symmetry.space_group_name_H-M   'P 1'
#
loop_
_entity.id
_entity.type
_entity.pdbx_description
1 polymer ?
#
loop_
_entity_poly.entity_id
_entity_poly.type
_entity_poly.pdbx_seq_one_letter_code
_entity_poly.pdbx_strand_id
1 'polypeptide(L)'
;MLAAPGTAEPPSTGRAGPGPSRVGLHVLLAGLPLLSISAHVFGLMSMKLSAAVLVIPLAAVTATLTVFAPHPADRVLAHGLGWGVVACAVYDVFRLDTVYLLGLWGDFIPTMGTWITGHPDGLGGAVVGYLWRYLGDGGGIGMTFFVVASICGLHRRSRARVVLVAVGFAVVPVWAGLIGTVALAARGEELMFPLTPTTVTLSLIGHLIFGVVLGLGFWRSRAVQAHWPWEPLRPPRFREVIPAAAAPRGSSTAAAPVTASPAVVPAVPRAVSPAAVVDAVPPAPATVLPGGDASGPVRMPRQRTSSTPPAARTLDPDTWARWQRRLETAEPGRRAHAGGPSGRPGAVLREYPAPRAR
;
A
#
# COMPACT_ATOMS: atom_id res chain seq x y z
N MET A 1 -19.11 45.13 51.34
CA MET A 1 -19.62 44.69 50.03
C MET A 1 -19.13 43.26 49.83
N LEU A 2 -19.97 42.29 50.23
CA LEU A 2 -19.63 40.85 50.25
C LEU A 2 -19.76 40.29 48.84
N ALA A 3 -18.68 39.71 48.31
CA ALA A 3 -18.66 39.04 47.01
C ALA A 3 -19.57 37.80 47.07
N ALA A 4 -20.57 37.75 46.19
CA ALA A 4 -21.46 36.61 46.07
C ALA A 4 -20.65 35.37 45.63
N PRO A 5 -20.90 34.19 46.22
CA PRO A 5 -20.27 32.94 45.79
C PRO A 5 -20.66 32.67 44.33
N GLY A 6 -19.66 32.67 43.45
CA GLY A 6 -19.84 32.36 42.03
C GLY A 6 -20.50 31.00 41.87
N THR A 7 -21.65 30.98 41.20
CA THR A 7 -22.33 29.76 40.79
C THR A 7 -21.40 28.99 39.88
N ALA A 8 -20.80 27.92 40.39
CA ALA A 8 -20.02 26.99 39.60
C ALA A 8 -20.93 26.48 38.48
N GLU A 9 -20.64 26.88 37.24
CA GLU A 9 -21.30 26.30 36.07
C GLU A 9 -21.14 24.78 36.16
N PRO A 10 -22.25 24.01 36.12
CA PRO A 10 -22.14 22.57 36.08
C PRO A 10 -21.25 22.19 34.90
N PRO A 11 -20.31 21.23 35.08
CA PRO A 11 -19.45 20.80 34.00
C PRO A 11 -20.34 20.41 32.84
N SER A 12 -20.27 21.18 31.75
CA SER A 12 -21.04 20.91 30.55
C SER A 12 -20.79 19.44 30.22
N THR A 13 -21.80 18.61 30.40
CA THR A 13 -21.78 17.20 30.02
C THR A 13 -21.72 17.21 28.51
N GLY A 14 -20.48 17.32 28.01
CA GLY A 14 -20.17 17.52 26.62
C GLY A 14 -20.93 16.47 25.84
N ARG A 15 -21.94 16.92 25.09
CA ARG A 15 -22.66 16.09 24.12
C ARG A 15 -21.59 15.29 23.40
N ALA A 16 -21.64 13.97 23.53
CA ALA A 16 -20.82 13.06 22.76
C ALA A 16 -21.09 13.40 21.30
N GLY A 17 -20.25 14.28 20.75
CA GLY A 17 -20.44 14.80 19.41
C GLY A 17 -20.35 13.67 18.40
N PRO A 18 -20.69 13.91 17.13
CA PRO A 18 -20.64 12.93 16.04
C PRO A 18 -19.24 12.36 15.76
N GLY A 19 -18.23 12.64 16.58
CA GLY A 19 -16.85 12.29 16.32
C GLY A 19 -16.58 10.77 16.23
N PRO A 20 -17.02 9.91 17.18
CA PRO A 20 -16.71 8.49 17.11
C PRO A 20 -17.44 7.79 15.95
N SER A 21 -18.71 8.14 15.70
CA SER A 21 -19.49 7.59 14.58
C SER A 21 -18.89 8.01 13.23
N ARG A 22 -18.40 9.25 13.12
CA ARG A 22 -17.70 9.73 11.93
C ARG A 22 -16.41 8.95 11.66
N VAL A 23 -15.56 8.76 12.68
CA VAL A 23 -14.35 7.93 12.53
C VAL A 23 -14.72 6.50 12.14
N GLY A 24 -15.78 5.94 12.74
CA GLY A 24 -16.31 4.64 12.37
C GLY A 24 -16.73 4.57 10.90
N LEU A 25 -17.38 5.61 10.37
CA LEU A 25 -17.75 5.71 8.95
C LEU A 25 -16.52 5.68 8.03
N HIS A 26 -15.48 6.43 8.38
CA HIS A 26 -14.22 6.45 7.64
C HIS A 26 -13.50 5.10 7.67
N VAL A 27 -13.44 4.43 8.83
CA VAL A 27 -12.82 3.10 8.97
C VAL A 27 -13.64 2.05 8.21
N LEU A 28 -14.97 2.14 8.24
CA LEU A 28 -15.83 1.26 7.44
C LEU A 28 -15.54 1.45 5.94
N LEU A 29 -15.54 2.69 5.46
CA LEU A 29 -15.19 3.01 4.07
C LEU A 29 -13.78 2.51 3.70
N ALA A 30 -12.82 2.66 4.60
CA ALA A 30 -11.45 2.21 4.40
C ALA A 30 -11.32 0.68 4.29
N GLY A 31 -12.18 -0.09 4.97
CA GLY A 31 -12.17 -1.55 4.92
C GLY A 31 -12.94 -2.14 3.72
N LEU A 32 -13.99 -1.46 3.25
CA LEU A 32 -14.88 -2.01 2.21
C LEU A 32 -14.20 -2.36 0.87
N PRO A 33 -13.23 -1.59 0.35
CA PRO A 33 -12.51 -1.96 -0.88
C PRO A 33 -11.83 -3.33 -0.79
N LEU A 34 -11.13 -3.59 0.32
CA LEU A 34 -10.49 -4.89 0.59
C LEU A 34 -11.51 -6.00 0.78
N LEU A 35 -12.54 -5.75 1.61
CA LEU A 35 -13.59 -6.74 1.85
C LEU A 35 -14.37 -7.08 0.58
N SER A 36 -14.52 -6.14 -0.35
CA SER A 36 -15.15 -6.37 -1.65
C SER A 36 -14.36 -7.34 -2.53
N ILE A 37 -13.02 -7.26 -2.49
CA ILE A 37 -12.16 -8.21 -3.20
C ILE A 37 -12.36 -9.61 -2.62
N SER A 38 -12.25 -9.76 -1.30
CA SER A 38 -12.47 -11.06 -0.65
C SER A 38 -13.88 -11.59 -0.94
N ALA A 39 -14.92 -10.79 -0.75
CA ALA A 39 -16.31 -11.19 -1.03
C ALA A 39 -16.52 -11.64 -2.48
N HIS A 40 -15.86 -11.00 -3.44
CA HIS A 40 -15.92 -11.39 -4.85
C HIS A 40 -15.22 -12.71 -5.11
N VAL A 41 -14.02 -12.89 -4.56
CA VAL A 41 -13.22 -14.10 -4.75
C VAL A 41 -13.87 -15.32 -4.09
N PHE A 42 -14.57 -15.13 -2.96
CA PHE A 42 -15.41 -16.15 -2.31
C PHE A 42 -16.77 -16.36 -3.02
N GLY A 43 -17.11 -15.59 -4.05
CA GLY A 43 -18.39 -15.70 -4.74
C GLY A 43 -19.60 -15.20 -3.94
N LEU A 44 -19.38 -14.44 -2.87
CA LEU A 44 -20.44 -13.91 -2.00
C LEU A 44 -21.13 -12.68 -2.61
N MET A 45 -20.34 -11.78 -3.23
CA MET A 45 -20.85 -10.55 -3.82
C MET A 45 -19.91 -10.07 -4.92
N SER A 46 -20.44 -9.62 -6.06
CA SER A 46 -19.59 -9.07 -7.12
C SER A 46 -19.00 -7.71 -6.74
N MET A 47 -17.76 -7.42 -7.15
CA MET A 47 -17.16 -6.10 -6.91
C MET A 47 -17.94 -4.98 -7.61
N LYS A 48 -18.52 -5.22 -8.78
CA LYS A 48 -19.42 -4.26 -9.45
C LYS A 48 -20.60 -3.88 -8.56
N LEU A 49 -21.25 -4.87 -7.93
CA LEU A 49 -22.38 -4.63 -7.04
C LEU A 49 -21.91 -3.90 -5.78
N SER A 50 -20.87 -4.40 -5.11
CA SER A 50 -20.37 -3.82 -3.85
C SER A 50 -19.85 -2.39 -4.05
N ALA A 51 -19.19 -2.11 -5.16
CA ALA A 51 -18.75 -0.77 -5.52
C ALA A 51 -19.95 0.18 -5.68
N ALA A 52 -20.96 -0.23 -6.45
CA ALA A 52 -22.13 0.59 -6.76
C ALA A 52 -23.02 0.87 -5.54
N VAL A 53 -23.23 -0.12 -4.67
CA VAL A 53 -24.22 -0.01 -3.58
C VAL A 53 -23.60 0.28 -2.21
N LEU A 54 -22.32 -0.01 -1.99
CA LEU A 54 -21.64 0.20 -0.70
C LEU A 54 -20.53 1.24 -0.80
N VAL A 55 -19.50 0.99 -1.62
CA VAL A 55 -18.27 1.80 -1.59
C VAL A 55 -18.52 3.22 -2.09
N ILE A 56 -19.12 3.38 -3.28
CA ILE A 56 -19.35 4.71 -3.89
C ILE A 56 -20.33 5.55 -3.05
N PRO A 57 -21.51 5.03 -2.63
CA PRO A 57 -22.42 5.81 -1.79
C PRO A 57 -21.79 6.21 -0.45
N LEU A 58 -21.08 5.28 0.20
CA LEU A 58 -20.41 5.57 1.47
C LEU A 58 -19.28 6.60 1.29
N ALA A 59 -18.52 6.51 0.20
CA ALA A 59 -17.51 7.49 -0.15
C ALA A 59 -18.12 8.88 -0.38
N ALA A 60 -19.24 8.97 -1.11
CA ALA A 60 -19.93 10.22 -1.37
C ALA A 60 -20.47 10.86 -0.08
N VAL A 61 -21.11 10.08 0.80
CA VAL A 61 -21.60 10.55 2.10
C VAL A 61 -20.43 11.03 2.96
N THR A 62 -19.37 10.23 3.05
CA THR A 62 -18.18 10.56 3.85
C THR A 62 -17.51 11.83 3.34
N ALA A 63 -17.31 11.96 2.03
CA ALA A 63 -16.75 13.16 1.41
C ALA A 63 -17.63 14.39 1.64
N THR A 64 -18.95 14.26 1.50
CA THR A 64 -19.93 15.33 1.79
C THR A 64 -19.80 15.80 3.24
N LEU A 65 -19.74 14.88 4.19
CA LEU A 65 -19.54 15.21 5.61
C LEU A 65 -18.18 15.89 5.86
N THR A 66 -17.11 15.43 5.21
CA THR A 66 -15.77 16.05 5.30
C THR A 66 -15.74 17.47 4.75
N VAL A 67 -16.42 17.72 3.64
CA VAL A 67 -16.44 19.04 2.97
C VAL A 67 -17.35 20.03 3.70
N PHE A 68 -18.59 19.63 4.01
CA PHE A 68 -19.59 20.56 4.52
C PHE A 68 -19.64 20.64 6.05
N ALA A 69 -19.09 19.66 6.75
CA ALA A 69 -19.06 19.62 8.21
C ALA A 69 -17.70 19.13 8.71
N PRO A 70 -16.58 19.83 8.42
CA PRO A 70 -15.24 19.36 8.74
C PRO A 70 -15.06 19.13 10.25
N HIS A 71 -14.37 18.05 10.61
CA HIS A 71 -14.07 17.68 11.99
C HIS A 71 -12.55 17.59 12.20
N PRO A 72 -12.00 17.94 13.39
CA PRO A 72 -10.56 17.90 13.63
C PRO A 72 -9.90 16.56 13.29
N ALA A 73 -10.59 15.45 13.58
CA ALA A 73 -10.10 14.10 13.26
C ALA A 73 -9.87 13.87 11.75
N ASP A 74 -10.56 14.60 10.86
CA ASP A 74 -10.43 14.45 9.41
C ASP A 74 -9.02 14.74 8.93
N ARG A 75 -8.29 15.62 9.62
CA ARG A 75 -6.88 15.90 9.31
C ARG A 75 -6.00 14.67 9.54
N VAL A 76 -6.23 13.94 10.64
CA VAL A 76 -5.51 12.69 10.92
C VAL A 76 -5.84 11.63 9.87
N LEU A 77 -7.12 11.51 9.52
CA LEU A 77 -7.61 10.56 8.51
C LEU A 77 -7.06 10.87 7.11
N ALA A 78 -7.03 12.14 6.70
CA ALA A 78 -6.47 12.58 5.43
C ALA A 78 -4.97 12.30 5.33
N HIS A 79 -4.21 12.52 6.42
CA HIS A 79 -2.80 12.12 6.47
C HIS A 79 -2.63 10.61 6.37
N GLY A 80 -3.49 9.83 7.03
CA GLY A 80 -3.48 8.37 6.90
C GLY A 80 -3.76 7.89 5.49
N LEU A 81 -4.78 8.45 4.83
CA LEU A 81 -5.09 8.21 3.43
C LEU A 81 -3.89 8.53 2.53
N GLY A 82 -3.32 9.74 2.67
CA GLY A 82 -2.19 10.19 1.86
C GLY A 82 -0.94 9.32 2.03
N TRP A 83 -0.55 9.00 3.26
CA TRP A 83 0.59 8.11 3.50
C TRP A 83 0.33 6.67 3.08
N GLY A 84 -0.92 6.20 3.14
CA GLY A 84 -1.34 4.92 2.59
C GLY A 84 -1.16 4.84 1.08
N VAL A 85 -1.58 5.87 0.35
CA VAL A 85 -1.36 6.00 -1.11
C VAL A 85 0.13 6.02 -1.42
N VAL A 86 0.93 6.81 -0.69
CA VAL A 86 2.39 6.87 -0.88
C VAL A 86 3.05 5.51 -0.62
N ALA A 87 2.69 4.84 0.48
CA ALA A 87 3.20 3.51 0.80
C ALA A 87 2.85 2.48 -0.30
N CYS A 88 1.63 2.55 -0.83
CA CYS A 88 1.18 1.71 -1.94
C CYS A 88 1.96 2.00 -3.22
N ALA A 89 2.21 3.27 -3.56
CA ALA A 89 3.01 3.66 -4.72
C ALA A 89 4.46 3.17 -4.62
N VAL A 90 5.10 3.31 -3.45
CA VAL A 90 6.47 2.83 -3.23
C VAL A 90 6.55 1.30 -3.28
N TYR A 91 5.56 0.60 -2.72
CA TYR A 91 5.41 -0.84 -2.93
C TYR A 91 5.29 -1.13 -4.44
N ASP A 92 4.43 -0.43 -5.16
CA ASP A 92 4.22 -0.71 -6.56
C ASP A 92 5.44 -0.48 -7.44
N VAL A 93 6.35 0.44 -7.13
CA VAL A 93 7.65 0.52 -7.83
C VAL A 93 8.36 -0.83 -7.77
N PHE A 94 8.53 -1.39 -6.56
CA PHE A 94 9.13 -2.72 -6.40
C PHE A 94 8.32 -3.81 -7.10
N ARG A 95 6.99 -3.79 -6.97
CA ARG A 95 6.11 -4.81 -7.55
C ARG A 95 6.17 -4.80 -9.07
N LEU A 96 6.00 -3.63 -9.68
CA LEU A 96 5.94 -3.47 -11.13
C LEU A 96 7.27 -3.82 -11.78
N ASP A 97 8.40 -3.56 -11.12
CA ASP A 97 9.69 -4.07 -11.56
C ASP A 97 9.72 -5.60 -11.60
N THR A 98 9.21 -6.28 -10.56
CA THR A 98 9.15 -7.75 -10.55
C THR A 98 8.20 -8.32 -11.59
N VAL A 99 7.15 -7.58 -11.94
CA VAL A 99 6.14 -7.98 -12.93
C VAL A 99 6.65 -7.76 -14.35
N TYR A 100 7.03 -6.53 -14.68
CA TYR A 100 7.27 -6.10 -16.06
C TYR A 100 8.73 -6.16 -16.48
N LEU A 101 9.68 -6.04 -15.56
CA LEU A 101 11.10 -6.14 -15.88
C LEU A 101 11.60 -7.57 -15.70
N LEU A 102 11.20 -8.24 -14.62
CA LEU A 102 11.70 -9.56 -14.26
C LEU A 102 10.77 -10.72 -14.65
N GLY A 103 9.49 -10.44 -14.93
CA GLY A 103 8.52 -11.48 -15.32
C GLY A 103 8.23 -12.52 -14.24
N LEU A 104 8.47 -12.19 -12.96
CA LEU A 104 8.35 -13.11 -11.83
C LEU A 104 6.92 -13.23 -11.30
N TRP A 105 6.03 -12.32 -11.70
CA TRP A 105 4.65 -12.26 -11.23
C TRP A 105 3.74 -11.61 -12.30
N GLY A 106 2.51 -12.08 -12.46
CA GLY A 106 1.48 -11.42 -13.25
C GLY A 106 0.86 -10.20 -12.56
N ASP A 107 0.49 -9.19 -13.34
CA ASP A 107 -0.29 -8.07 -12.83
C ASP A 107 -1.78 -8.39 -12.78
N PHE A 108 -2.32 -8.63 -11.57
CA PHE A 108 -3.74 -8.89 -11.37
C PHE A 108 -4.59 -7.61 -11.26
N ILE A 109 -3.98 -6.42 -11.18
CA ILE A 109 -4.68 -5.16 -10.92
C ILE A 109 -5.62 -4.75 -12.06
N PRO A 110 -5.23 -4.84 -13.35
CA PRO A 110 -6.16 -4.59 -14.45
C PRO A 110 -7.35 -5.54 -14.43
N THR A 111 -7.13 -6.80 -14.09
CA THR A 111 -8.19 -7.81 -13.95
C THR A 111 -9.16 -7.45 -12.82
N MET A 112 -8.67 -6.97 -11.68
CA MET A 112 -9.54 -6.48 -10.60
C MET A 112 -10.44 -5.33 -11.07
N GLY A 113 -9.91 -4.40 -11.87
CA GLY A 113 -10.71 -3.29 -12.41
C GLY A 113 -11.81 -3.75 -13.38
N THR A 114 -11.64 -4.88 -14.08
CA THR A 114 -12.73 -5.46 -14.89
C THR A 114 -13.83 -6.05 -14.02
N TRP A 115 -13.54 -6.50 -12.79
CA TRP A 115 -14.58 -6.97 -11.85
C TRP A 115 -15.49 -5.84 -11.37
N ILE A 116 -14.96 -4.61 -11.32
CA ILE A 116 -15.70 -3.41 -10.91
C ILE A 116 -16.49 -2.84 -12.10
N THR A 117 -15.85 -2.67 -13.25
CA THR A 117 -16.49 -2.07 -14.44
C THR A 117 -17.46 -3.04 -15.12
N GLY A 118 -17.24 -4.34 -14.99
CA GLY A 118 -17.96 -5.38 -15.74
C GLY A 118 -17.65 -5.39 -17.25
N HIS A 119 -16.63 -4.63 -17.69
CA HIS A 119 -16.21 -4.58 -19.09
C HIS A 119 -14.82 -5.23 -19.23
N PRO A 120 -14.59 -6.06 -20.26
CA PRO A 120 -13.32 -6.74 -20.46
C PRO A 120 -12.19 -5.82 -20.99
N ASP A 121 -12.47 -4.54 -21.25
CA ASP A 121 -11.54 -3.60 -21.86
C ASP A 121 -10.29 -3.37 -20.98
N GLY A 122 -9.11 -3.60 -21.58
CA GLY A 122 -7.84 -3.61 -20.84
C GLY A 122 -7.44 -2.26 -20.23
N LEU A 123 -7.67 -1.14 -20.93
CA LEU A 123 -7.29 0.19 -20.42
C LEU A 123 -8.22 0.68 -19.31
N GLY A 124 -9.53 0.52 -19.50
CA GLY A 124 -10.53 0.88 -18.48
C GLY A 124 -10.36 0.06 -17.20
N GLY A 125 -10.15 -1.26 -17.36
CA GLY A 125 -9.81 -2.14 -16.24
C GLY A 125 -8.53 -1.73 -15.52
N ALA A 126 -7.46 -1.40 -16.25
CA ALA A 126 -6.22 -0.91 -15.64
C ALA A 126 -6.43 0.36 -14.81
N VAL A 127 -7.06 1.40 -15.38
CA VAL A 127 -7.30 2.67 -14.68
C VAL A 127 -8.11 2.47 -13.41
N VAL A 128 -9.24 1.76 -13.51
CA VAL A 128 -10.12 1.51 -12.35
C VAL A 128 -9.42 0.63 -11.32
N GLY A 129 -8.70 -0.40 -11.76
CA GLY A 129 -7.94 -1.29 -10.88
C GLY A 129 -6.88 -0.54 -10.07
N TYR A 130 -6.09 0.33 -10.72
CA TYR A 130 -5.06 1.11 -10.03
C TYR A 130 -5.67 2.19 -9.13
N LEU A 131 -6.77 2.83 -9.51
CA LEU A 131 -7.50 3.74 -8.62
C LEU A 131 -8.01 3.02 -7.36
N TRP A 132 -8.58 1.82 -7.53
CA TRP A 132 -9.03 0.98 -6.42
C TRP A 132 -7.87 0.60 -5.52
N ARG A 133 -6.74 0.18 -6.10
CA ARG A 133 -5.53 -0.18 -5.36
C ARG A 133 -4.95 0.97 -4.57
N TYR A 134 -4.78 2.15 -5.16
CA TYR A 134 -4.14 3.27 -4.47
C TYR A 134 -5.07 3.93 -3.47
N LEU A 135 -6.26 4.34 -3.89
CA LEU A 135 -7.19 5.11 -3.04
C LEU A 135 -8.00 4.21 -2.11
N GLY A 136 -8.50 3.09 -2.63
CA GLY A 136 -9.29 2.12 -1.87
C GLY A 136 -8.41 1.33 -0.91
N ASP A 137 -7.55 0.46 -1.43
CA ASP A 137 -6.77 -0.45 -0.59
C ASP A 137 -5.67 0.30 0.16
N GLY A 138 -4.70 0.90 -0.55
CA GLY A 138 -3.55 1.59 0.05
C GLY A 138 -3.97 2.71 0.99
N GLY A 139 -4.80 3.62 0.49
CA GLY A 139 -5.37 4.73 1.26
C GLY A 139 -6.19 4.26 2.44
N GLY A 140 -7.07 3.27 2.27
CA GLY A 140 -7.89 2.71 3.34
C GLY A 140 -7.07 2.05 4.45
N ILE A 141 -6.06 1.24 4.08
CA ILE A 141 -5.13 0.62 5.04
C ILE A 141 -4.39 1.70 5.83
N GLY A 142 -3.87 2.73 5.14
CA GLY A 142 -3.16 3.83 5.78
C GLY A 142 -4.04 4.62 6.75
N MET A 143 -5.28 4.93 6.35
CA MET A 143 -6.27 5.59 7.19
C MET A 143 -6.57 4.76 8.45
N THR A 144 -6.84 3.46 8.28
CA THR A 144 -7.12 2.53 9.38
C THR A 144 -5.94 2.45 10.35
N PHE A 145 -4.71 2.34 9.84
CA PHE A 145 -3.51 2.34 10.67
C PHE A 145 -3.39 3.63 11.49
N PHE A 146 -3.60 4.80 10.87
CA PHE A 146 -3.52 6.08 11.57
C PHE A 146 -4.56 6.18 12.69
N VAL A 147 -5.78 5.69 12.49
CA VAL A 147 -6.81 5.64 13.54
C VAL A 147 -6.35 4.75 14.70
N VAL A 148 -5.98 3.50 14.43
CA VAL A 148 -5.53 2.54 15.45
C VAL A 148 -4.31 3.08 16.20
N ALA A 149 -3.33 3.62 15.49
CA ALA A 149 -2.12 4.21 16.05
C ALA A 149 -2.43 5.43 16.94
N SER A 150 -3.41 6.26 16.57
CA SER A 150 -3.84 7.41 17.35
C SER A 150 -4.55 6.96 18.64
N ILE A 151 -5.47 5.99 18.54
CA ILE A 151 -6.15 5.35 19.68
C ILE A 151 -5.13 4.74 20.66
N CYS A 152 -4.12 4.04 20.16
CA CYS A 152 -3.08 3.41 20.99
C CYS A 152 -1.98 4.37 21.48
N GLY A 153 -2.05 5.66 21.11
CA GLY A 153 -1.05 6.65 21.53
C GLY A 153 0.35 6.42 20.95
N LEU A 154 0.43 5.82 19.77
CA LEU A 154 1.69 5.44 19.13
C LEU A 154 2.56 6.66 18.79
N HIS A 155 1.96 7.84 18.63
CA HIS A 155 2.65 9.12 18.38
C HIS A 155 3.63 9.53 19.49
N ARG A 156 3.50 8.97 20.70
CA ARG A 156 4.40 9.22 21.84
C ARG A 156 5.58 8.26 21.91
N ARG A 157 5.67 7.30 20.98
CA ARG A 157 6.69 6.26 20.98
C ARG A 157 7.87 6.64 20.08
N SER A 158 8.99 5.94 20.26
CA SER A 158 10.17 6.12 19.41
C SER A 158 9.89 5.71 17.96
N ARG A 159 10.60 6.33 17.02
CA ARG A 159 10.50 6.03 15.57
C ARG A 159 10.57 4.53 15.28
N ALA A 160 11.53 3.83 15.88
CA ALA A 160 11.72 2.40 15.66
C ALA A 160 10.48 1.58 16.08
N ARG A 161 9.86 1.91 17.22
CA ARG A 161 8.65 1.22 17.69
C ARG A 161 7.45 1.50 16.79
N VAL A 162 7.29 2.74 16.32
CA VAL A 162 6.22 3.09 15.37
C VAL A 162 6.35 2.29 14.08
N VAL A 163 7.54 2.25 13.50
CA VAL A 163 7.82 1.50 12.27
C VAL A 163 7.59 0.01 12.48
N LEU A 164 8.07 -0.57 13.59
CA LEU A 164 7.86 -1.98 13.90
C LEU A 164 6.37 -2.34 14.01
N VAL A 165 5.57 -1.49 14.68
CA VAL A 165 4.11 -1.69 14.78
C VAL A 165 3.44 -1.55 13.41
N ALA A 166 3.86 -0.60 12.58
CA ALA A 166 3.34 -0.44 11.23
C ALA A 166 3.66 -1.63 10.32
N VAL A 167 4.88 -2.17 10.41
CA VAL A 167 5.27 -3.40 9.71
C VAL A 167 4.45 -4.59 10.21
N GLY A 168 4.29 -4.73 11.53
CA GLY A 168 3.43 -5.78 12.12
C GLY A 168 1.98 -5.68 11.63
N PHE A 169 1.44 -4.46 11.54
CA PHE A 169 0.11 -4.21 10.98
C PHE A 169 0.02 -4.53 9.48
N ALA A 170 1.03 -4.19 8.68
CA ALA A 170 1.05 -4.51 7.26
C ALA A 170 1.21 -6.01 6.98
N VAL A 171 1.93 -6.74 7.84
CA VAL A 171 2.16 -8.17 7.65
C VAL A 171 1.01 -9.02 8.21
N VAL A 172 0.56 -8.75 9.44
CA VAL A 172 -0.36 -9.66 10.13
C VAL A 172 -1.79 -9.56 9.60
N PRO A 173 -2.54 -8.46 9.78
CA PRO A 173 -3.91 -8.41 9.26
C PRO A 173 -3.98 -8.20 7.74
N VAL A 174 -3.04 -7.46 7.13
CA VAL A 174 -3.16 -7.09 5.70
C VAL A 174 -2.59 -8.19 4.79
N TRP A 175 -1.28 -8.47 4.87
CA TRP A 175 -0.67 -9.49 4.02
C TRP A 175 -1.21 -10.89 4.31
N ALA A 176 -1.28 -11.31 5.59
CA ALA A 176 -1.80 -12.64 5.90
C ALA A 176 -3.29 -12.77 5.55
N GLY A 177 -4.07 -11.70 5.65
CA GLY A 177 -5.47 -11.66 5.19
C GLY A 177 -5.60 -11.84 3.67
N LEU A 178 -4.70 -11.22 2.90
CA LEU A 178 -4.60 -11.45 1.45
C LEU A 178 -4.25 -12.90 1.14
N ILE A 179 -3.18 -13.44 1.73
CA ILE A 179 -2.76 -14.84 1.51
C ILE A 179 -3.87 -15.80 1.94
N GLY A 180 -4.52 -15.54 3.08
CA GLY A 180 -5.66 -16.31 3.54
C GLY A 180 -6.83 -16.27 2.56
N THR A 181 -7.14 -15.11 1.96
CA THR A 181 -8.18 -15.00 0.92
C THR A 181 -7.84 -15.86 -0.29
N VAL A 182 -6.59 -15.80 -0.78
CA VAL A 182 -6.15 -16.59 -1.94
C VAL A 182 -6.16 -18.10 -1.64
N ALA A 183 -5.69 -18.48 -0.45
CA ALA A 183 -5.55 -19.89 -0.06
C ALA A 183 -6.90 -20.56 0.28
N LEU A 184 -7.85 -19.80 0.86
CA LEU A 184 -9.10 -20.36 1.36
C LEU A 184 -10.25 -20.28 0.36
N ALA A 185 -10.23 -19.36 -0.60
CA ALA A 185 -11.27 -19.26 -1.60
C ALA A 185 -11.08 -20.30 -2.71
N ALA A 186 -12.17 -20.96 -3.12
CA ALA A 186 -12.13 -22.04 -4.12
C ALA A 186 -11.49 -21.63 -5.46
N ARG A 187 -11.58 -20.34 -5.82
CA ARG A 187 -10.97 -19.77 -7.04
C ARG A 187 -9.92 -18.70 -6.72
N GLY A 188 -9.38 -18.68 -5.51
CA GLY A 188 -8.45 -17.64 -5.07
C GLY A 188 -7.22 -17.53 -5.96
N GLU A 189 -6.53 -18.65 -6.20
CA GLU A 189 -5.34 -18.69 -7.06
C GLU A 189 -5.65 -18.37 -8.53
N GLU A 190 -6.80 -18.81 -9.03
CA GLU A 190 -7.26 -18.56 -10.40
C GLU A 190 -7.59 -17.08 -10.63
N LEU A 191 -8.28 -16.44 -9.67
CA LEU A 191 -8.75 -15.07 -9.83
C LEU A 191 -7.67 -14.04 -9.50
N MET A 192 -6.76 -14.34 -8.56
CA MET A 192 -5.76 -13.37 -8.08
C MET A 192 -4.35 -13.70 -8.59
N PHE A 193 -3.71 -14.72 -8.01
CA PHE A 193 -2.39 -15.19 -8.41
C PHE A 193 -2.09 -16.55 -7.77
N PRO A 194 -1.27 -17.40 -8.42
CA PRO A 194 -0.87 -18.69 -7.86
C PRO A 194 -0.02 -18.52 -6.60
N LEU A 195 -0.19 -19.40 -5.62
CA LEU A 195 0.59 -19.39 -4.37
C LEU A 195 1.86 -20.23 -4.54
N THR A 196 2.89 -19.58 -5.08
CA THR A 196 4.23 -20.15 -5.21
C THR A 196 5.15 -19.54 -4.15
N PRO A 197 6.28 -20.19 -3.80
CA PRO A 197 7.28 -19.58 -2.93
C PRO A 197 7.71 -18.18 -3.40
N THR A 198 7.82 -17.97 -4.72
CA THR A 198 8.16 -16.68 -5.33
C THR A 198 7.09 -15.62 -5.07
N THR A 199 5.82 -15.89 -5.41
CA THR A 199 4.73 -14.90 -5.23
C THR A 199 4.46 -14.60 -3.76
N VAL A 200 4.57 -15.61 -2.88
CA VAL A 200 4.48 -15.43 -1.43
C VAL A 200 5.62 -14.55 -0.90
N THR A 201 6.86 -14.80 -1.32
CA THR A 201 8.03 -14.00 -0.89
C THR A 201 7.95 -12.57 -1.40
N LEU A 202 7.66 -12.37 -2.70
CA LEU A 202 7.56 -11.03 -3.29
C LEU A 202 6.40 -10.23 -2.71
N SER A 203 5.24 -10.86 -2.47
CA SER A 203 4.12 -10.19 -1.80
C SER A 203 4.48 -9.79 -0.37
N LEU A 204 5.19 -10.64 0.38
CA LEU A 204 5.65 -10.32 1.73
C LEU A 204 6.61 -9.12 1.73
N ILE A 205 7.61 -9.13 0.85
CA ILE A 205 8.57 -8.00 0.72
C ILE A 205 7.82 -6.70 0.43
N GLY A 206 6.84 -6.74 -0.48
CA GLY A 206 5.98 -5.61 -0.78
C GLY A 206 5.28 -5.02 0.45
N HIS A 207 4.75 -5.88 1.32
CA HIS A 207 4.07 -5.46 2.55
C HIS A 207 5.05 -5.00 3.64
N LEU A 208 6.28 -5.53 3.68
CA LEU A 208 7.35 -4.99 4.52
C LEU A 208 7.70 -3.55 4.10
N ILE A 209 7.87 -3.31 2.79
CA ILE A 209 8.10 -1.97 2.22
C ILE A 209 6.92 -1.04 2.60
N PHE A 210 5.70 -1.49 2.35
CA PHE A 210 4.49 -0.73 2.68
C PHE A 210 4.45 -0.34 4.16
N GLY A 211 4.65 -1.30 5.07
CA GLY A 211 4.65 -1.06 6.52
C GLY A 211 5.76 -0.10 6.98
N VAL A 212 6.96 -0.21 6.40
CA VAL A 212 8.06 0.72 6.69
C VAL A 212 7.70 2.15 6.27
N VAL A 213 7.25 2.34 5.03
CA VAL A 213 6.88 3.67 4.51
C VAL A 213 5.73 4.28 5.31
N LEU A 214 4.69 3.48 5.60
CA LEU A 214 3.55 3.93 6.39
C LEU A 214 3.94 4.33 7.82
N GLY A 215 4.78 3.54 8.49
CA GLY A 215 5.28 3.84 9.83
C GLY A 215 6.14 5.11 9.89
N LEU A 216 7.00 5.31 8.89
CA LEU A 216 7.77 6.56 8.74
C LEU A 216 6.85 7.75 8.48
N GLY A 217 5.81 7.57 7.66
CA GLY A 217 4.80 8.56 7.35
C GLY A 217 4.00 9.01 8.57
N PHE A 218 3.56 8.04 9.39
CA PHE A 218 2.90 8.31 10.66
C PHE A 218 3.82 9.07 11.63
N TRP A 219 5.06 8.60 11.78
CA TRP A 219 6.04 9.27 12.66
C TRP A 219 6.31 10.71 12.23
N ARG A 220 6.45 10.96 10.91
CA ARG A 220 6.62 12.30 10.34
C ARG A 220 5.38 13.18 10.55
N SER A 221 4.20 12.57 10.56
CA SER A 221 2.90 13.26 10.75
C SER A 221 2.49 13.42 12.22
N ARG A 222 3.40 13.21 13.18
CA ARG A 222 3.09 13.30 14.62
C ARG A 222 2.48 14.64 15.06
N ALA A 223 2.82 15.74 14.40
CA ALA A 223 2.25 17.06 14.72
C ALA A 223 0.74 17.12 14.44
N VAL A 224 0.26 16.36 13.44
CA VAL A 224 -1.16 16.28 13.07
C VAL A 224 -1.99 15.66 14.19
N GLN A 225 -1.36 14.85 15.06
CA GLN A 225 -2.01 14.19 16.19
C GLN A 225 -2.56 15.16 17.23
N ALA A 226 -2.14 16.44 17.21
CA ALA A 226 -2.78 17.50 17.99
C ALA A 226 -4.26 17.71 17.62
N HIS A 227 -4.69 17.28 16.42
CA HIS A 227 -6.08 17.34 15.98
C HIS A 227 -6.89 16.08 16.31
N TRP A 228 -6.27 15.08 16.93
CA TRP A 228 -6.97 13.91 17.41
C TRP A 228 -7.73 14.29 18.70
N PRO A 229 -9.09 14.26 18.70
CA PRO A 229 -9.86 14.90 19.76
C PRO A 229 -10.04 14.03 21.01
N TRP A 230 -9.61 12.76 20.97
CA TRP A 230 -9.76 11.83 22.09
C TRP A 230 -8.44 11.55 22.78
N GLU A 231 -8.49 11.35 24.09
CA GLU A 231 -7.33 10.83 24.80
C GLU A 231 -6.98 9.43 24.27
N PRO A 232 -5.70 9.16 24.00
CA PRO A 232 -5.27 7.80 23.68
C PRO A 232 -5.61 6.85 24.82
N LEU A 233 -5.99 5.62 24.47
CA LEU A 233 -6.09 4.53 25.44
C LEU A 233 -4.73 4.39 26.10
N ARG A 234 -4.62 4.81 27.36
CA ARG A 234 -3.41 4.57 28.14
C ARG A 234 -3.25 3.05 28.17
N PRO A 235 -2.11 2.49 27.71
CA PRO A 235 -1.86 1.10 28.06
C PRO A 235 -1.98 1.03 29.59
N PRO A 236 -2.63 0.00 30.16
CA PRO A 236 -2.58 -0.21 31.58
C PRO A 236 -1.10 -0.10 31.92
N ARG A 237 -0.74 0.88 32.77
CA ARG A 237 0.58 0.85 33.36
C ARG A 237 0.58 -0.52 34.00
N PHE A 238 1.34 -1.46 33.46
CA PHE A 238 1.81 -2.57 34.27
C PHE A 238 2.47 -1.82 35.40
N ARG A 239 1.71 -1.66 36.49
CA ARG A 239 2.21 -1.20 37.75
C ARG A 239 3.25 -2.26 37.97
N GLU A 240 4.48 -1.88 37.70
CA GLU A 240 5.63 -2.59 38.17
C GLU A 240 5.33 -2.63 39.68
N VAL A 241 4.69 -3.72 40.10
CA VAL A 241 4.68 -4.13 41.48
C VAL A 241 6.14 -4.51 41.64
N ILE A 242 6.99 -3.49 41.74
CA ILE A 242 8.24 -3.59 42.43
C ILE A 242 7.71 -4.03 43.80
N PRO A 243 7.85 -5.32 44.17
CA PRO A 243 7.58 -5.69 45.53
C PRO A 243 8.48 -4.75 46.29
N ALA A 244 7.91 -3.92 47.17
CA ALA A 244 8.68 -3.03 48.01
C ALA A 244 9.72 -3.93 48.67
N ALA A 245 10.94 -3.93 48.13
CA ALA A 245 12.05 -4.64 48.70
C ALA A 245 12.15 -3.99 50.07
N ALA A 246 11.72 -4.72 51.08
CA ALA A 246 11.70 -4.26 52.44
C ALA A 246 13.07 -3.65 52.70
N ALA A 247 13.11 -2.33 52.81
CA ALA A 247 14.35 -1.62 53.02
C ALA A 247 15.00 -2.26 54.25
N PRO A 248 16.25 -2.76 54.17
CA PRO A 248 16.95 -3.17 55.36
C PRO A 248 17.04 -1.94 56.26
N ARG A 249 16.41 -2.03 57.44
CA ARG A 249 16.59 -1.07 58.52
C ARG A 249 18.04 -1.19 59.00
N GLY A 250 18.95 -0.51 58.31
CA GLY A 250 20.37 -0.45 58.62
C GLY A 250 20.74 0.94 59.13
N SER A 251 20.76 1.07 60.45
CA SER A 251 21.68 1.87 61.24
C SER A 251 22.13 3.24 60.72
N SER A 252 21.59 4.27 61.38
CA SER A 252 22.27 5.52 61.76
C SER A 252 23.78 5.38 61.94
N THR A 253 24.54 6.14 61.14
CA THR A 253 25.86 6.66 61.54
C THR A 253 26.05 8.08 61.02
N ALA A 254 26.11 9.00 61.99
CA ALA A 254 27.00 10.14 62.13
C ALA A 254 27.21 11.12 60.94
N ALA A 255 26.78 12.34 61.24
CA ALA A 255 27.14 13.62 60.66
C ALA A 255 28.60 13.77 60.18
N ALA A 256 28.75 14.45 59.04
CA ALA A 256 29.89 15.30 58.75
C ALA A 256 29.39 16.59 58.05
N PRO A 257 29.79 17.80 58.49
CA PRO A 257 29.41 19.04 57.83
C PRO A 257 30.37 19.30 56.67
N VAL A 258 29.84 19.33 55.44
CA VAL A 258 30.62 19.81 54.28
C VAL A 258 30.24 21.27 54.04
N THR A 259 31.26 22.09 54.20
CA THR A 259 31.32 23.52 53.99
C THR A 259 30.95 23.93 52.57
N ALA A 260 30.21 25.03 52.49
CA ALA A 260 29.83 25.72 51.28
C ALA A 260 31.04 26.24 50.49
N SER A 261 30.96 26.16 49.17
CA SER A 261 31.75 26.99 48.26
C SER A 261 30.88 27.42 47.07
N PRO A 262 30.62 28.73 46.86
CA PRO A 262 29.83 29.22 45.75
C PRO A 262 30.71 29.32 44.50
N ALA A 263 30.54 28.41 43.55
CA ALA A 263 31.13 28.55 42.23
C ALA A 263 30.29 29.51 41.39
N VAL A 264 30.92 30.63 41.04
CA VAL A 264 30.47 31.67 40.12
C VAL A 264 30.10 31.06 38.77
N VAL A 265 28.86 31.28 38.32
CA VAL A 265 28.41 30.97 36.96
C VAL A 265 28.76 32.17 36.07
N PRO A 266 29.59 32.02 35.02
CA PRO A 266 29.79 33.09 34.05
C PRO A 266 28.55 33.23 33.15
N ALA A 267 28.13 34.47 32.94
CA ALA A 267 27.03 34.85 32.08
C ALA A 267 27.30 34.41 30.62
N VAL A 268 26.41 33.60 30.06
CA VAL A 268 26.39 33.28 28.63
C VAL A 268 25.77 34.47 27.89
N PRO A 269 26.46 35.06 26.90
CA PRO A 269 25.88 36.12 26.08
C PRO A 269 24.73 35.59 25.24
N ARG A 270 23.64 36.34 25.29
CA ARG A 270 22.38 36.14 24.56
C ARG A 270 22.66 36.22 23.06
N ALA A 271 22.54 35.09 22.35
CA ALA A 271 22.63 35.05 20.90
C ALA A 271 21.49 35.88 20.29
N VAL A 272 21.87 36.83 19.45
CA VAL A 272 21.00 37.69 18.65
C VAL A 272 20.30 36.82 17.61
N SER A 273 18.96 36.90 17.54
CA SER A 273 18.17 36.34 16.43
C SER A 273 18.50 37.07 15.13
N PRO A 274 18.92 36.38 14.06
CA PRO A 274 18.90 36.97 12.74
C PRO A 274 17.45 37.02 12.24
N ALA A 275 17.05 38.23 11.90
CA ALA A 275 15.81 38.57 11.24
C ALA A 275 15.63 37.75 9.96
N ALA A 276 14.36 37.50 9.63
CA ALA A 276 13.89 36.87 8.42
C ALA A 276 14.46 37.58 7.18
N VAL A 277 15.29 36.86 6.42
CA VAL A 277 15.56 37.17 5.01
C VAL A 277 14.41 36.57 4.23
N VAL A 278 13.51 37.44 3.76
CA VAL A 278 12.49 37.13 2.77
C VAL A 278 13.21 37.16 1.42
N ASP A 279 13.65 36.01 0.94
CA ASP A 279 14.14 35.89 -0.43
C ASP A 279 12.96 35.92 -1.41
N ALA A 280 13.04 36.88 -2.31
CA ALA A 280 12.14 37.09 -3.42
C ALA A 280 12.17 35.89 -4.38
N VAL A 281 10.97 35.42 -4.74
CA VAL A 281 10.76 34.43 -5.80
C VAL A 281 11.10 35.08 -7.16
N PRO A 282 12.04 34.54 -7.95
CA PRO A 282 12.27 35.03 -9.30
C PRO A 282 11.13 34.55 -10.23
N PRO A 283 10.74 35.35 -11.24
CA PRO A 283 9.70 34.96 -12.19
C PRO A 283 10.16 33.80 -13.08
N ALA A 284 9.24 32.89 -13.36
CA ALA A 284 9.44 31.73 -14.21
C ALA A 284 9.81 32.14 -15.66
N PRO A 285 10.73 31.41 -16.34
CA PRO A 285 11.03 31.66 -17.74
C PRO A 285 9.86 31.20 -18.63
N ALA A 286 9.45 32.08 -19.53
CA ALA A 286 8.47 31.81 -20.58
C ALA A 286 8.95 30.67 -21.47
N THR A 287 8.13 29.63 -21.59
CA THR A 287 8.37 28.51 -22.50
C THR A 287 7.99 28.92 -23.91
N VAL A 288 9.00 29.18 -24.74
CA VAL A 288 8.86 29.32 -26.20
C VAL A 288 8.64 27.92 -26.78
N LEU A 289 7.50 27.72 -27.46
CA LEU A 289 7.24 26.53 -28.27
C LEU A 289 7.91 26.69 -29.64
N PRO A 290 8.77 25.76 -30.08
CA PRO A 290 9.07 25.62 -31.50
C PRO A 290 8.08 24.65 -32.14
N GLY A 291 7.33 25.16 -33.12
CA GLY A 291 6.71 24.33 -34.14
C GLY A 291 7.80 23.62 -34.95
N GLY A 292 7.58 22.34 -35.25
CA GLY A 292 8.48 21.55 -36.06
C GLY A 292 7.83 20.22 -36.43
N ASP A 293 7.32 20.16 -37.66
CA ASP A 293 7.04 18.93 -38.39
C ASP A 293 8.29 18.05 -38.47
N ALA A 294 8.18 16.77 -38.12
CA ALA A 294 9.00 15.70 -38.70
C ALA A 294 8.49 14.31 -38.28
N SER A 295 7.97 13.60 -39.27
CA SER A 295 7.86 12.15 -39.36
C SER A 295 9.13 11.42 -38.84
N GLY A 296 9.01 10.73 -37.72
CA GLY A 296 10.01 9.80 -37.18
C GLY A 296 9.63 8.33 -37.38
N PRO A 297 10.60 7.41 -37.44
CA PRO A 297 10.37 6.02 -37.81
C PRO A 297 9.61 5.24 -36.73
N VAL A 298 8.66 4.43 -37.18
CA VAL A 298 7.87 3.49 -36.38
C VAL A 298 8.82 2.56 -35.62
N ARG A 299 8.91 2.73 -34.30
CA ARG A 299 9.55 1.78 -33.39
C ARG A 299 8.67 0.52 -33.34
N MET A 300 9.13 -0.55 -33.99
CA MET A 300 8.53 -1.89 -33.86
C MET A 300 8.47 -2.29 -32.38
N PRO A 301 7.31 -2.75 -31.86
CA PRO A 301 7.24 -3.27 -30.51
C PRO A 301 8.15 -4.49 -30.37
N ARG A 302 8.93 -4.50 -29.28
CA ARG A 302 9.72 -5.67 -28.86
C ARG A 302 8.84 -6.92 -28.83
N GLN A 303 9.27 -7.93 -29.55
CA GLN A 303 8.65 -9.25 -29.62
C GLN A 303 8.58 -9.84 -28.20
N ARG A 304 7.35 -10.05 -27.70
CA ARG A 304 7.11 -10.76 -26.43
C ARG A 304 7.74 -12.14 -26.51
N THR A 305 8.50 -12.52 -25.49
CA THR A 305 8.96 -13.90 -25.32
C THR A 305 7.75 -14.79 -25.02
N SER A 306 7.71 -15.98 -25.63
CA SER A 306 6.57 -16.91 -25.65
C SER A 306 6.23 -17.57 -24.31
N SER A 307 6.88 -17.17 -23.22
CA SER A 307 6.79 -17.79 -21.90
C SER A 307 5.88 -17.06 -20.91
N THR A 308 5.42 -15.84 -21.23
CA THR A 308 4.47 -15.12 -20.37
C THR A 308 3.04 -15.54 -20.72
N PRO A 309 2.24 -16.06 -19.78
CA PRO A 309 0.86 -16.40 -20.07
C PRO A 309 0.11 -15.16 -20.57
N PRO A 310 -0.66 -15.26 -21.67
CA PRO A 310 -1.66 -14.25 -21.99
C PRO A 310 -2.57 -14.10 -20.77
N ALA A 311 -2.91 -12.85 -20.41
CA ALA A 311 -3.79 -12.56 -19.27
C ALA A 311 -5.00 -13.50 -19.34
N ALA A 312 -5.18 -14.33 -18.30
CA ALA A 312 -5.97 -15.55 -18.31
C ALA A 312 -7.49 -15.39 -18.60
N ARG A 313 -7.95 -14.21 -19.01
CA ARG A 313 -9.37 -13.89 -19.21
C ARG A 313 -9.75 -13.32 -20.56
N THR A 314 -8.83 -13.20 -21.51
CA THR A 314 -9.18 -12.78 -22.89
C THR A 314 -9.14 -13.92 -23.89
N LEU A 315 -8.94 -15.16 -23.44
CA LEU A 315 -8.89 -16.33 -24.31
C LEU A 315 -10.12 -17.20 -24.08
N ASP A 316 -10.79 -17.56 -25.17
CA ASP A 316 -11.80 -18.60 -25.14
C ASP A 316 -11.20 -19.92 -24.59
N PRO A 317 -12.01 -20.80 -23.96
CA PRO A 317 -11.55 -22.06 -23.38
C PRO A 317 -10.66 -22.91 -24.31
N ASP A 318 -10.93 -22.90 -25.62
CA ASP A 318 -10.17 -23.65 -26.60
C ASP A 318 -8.79 -23.04 -26.85
N THR A 319 -8.67 -21.72 -26.73
CA THR A 319 -7.37 -21.04 -26.85
C THR A 319 -6.51 -21.23 -25.61
N TRP A 320 -7.12 -21.31 -24.43
CA TRP A 320 -6.42 -21.69 -23.19
C TRP A 320 -5.90 -23.13 -23.27
N ALA A 321 -6.75 -24.09 -23.65
CA ALA A 321 -6.36 -25.49 -23.81
C ALA A 321 -5.25 -25.68 -24.88
N ARG A 322 -5.25 -24.86 -25.95
CA ARG A 322 -4.18 -24.84 -26.96
C ARG A 322 -2.86 -24.28 -26.44
N TRP A 323 -2.90 -23.27 -25.57
CA TRP A 323 -1.69 -22.74 -24.95
C TRP A 323 -1.10 -23.73 -23.94
N GLN A 324 -1.95 -24.36 -23.13
CA GLN A 324 -1.55 -25.38 -22.16
C GLN A 324 -0.92 -26.61 -22.84
N ARG A 325 -1.55 -27.10 -23.93
CA ARG A 325 -0.95 -28.15 -24.77
C ARG A 325 0.40 -27.74 -25.38
N ARG A 326 0.58 -26.48 -25.77
CA ARG A 326 1.89 -26.00 -26.28
C ARG A 326 2.98 -26.06 -25.21
N LEU A 327 2.66 -25.73 -23.95
CA LEU A 327 3.62 -25.85 -22.85
C LEU A 327 3.97 -27.32 -22.56
N GLU A 328 2.99 -28.21 -22.61
CA GLU A 328 3.21 -29.65 -22.42
C GLU A 328 4.05 -30.27 -23.56
N THR A 329 3.86 -29.80 -24.81
CA THR A 329 4.63 -30.27 -25.97
C THR A 329 5.98 -29.57 -26.16
N ALA A 330 6.21 -28.43 -25.52
CA ALA A 330 7.48 -27.73 -25.56
C ALA A 330 8.45 -28.41 -24.59
N GLU A 331 9.09 -29.50 -25.05
CA GLU A 331 10.17 -30.13 -24.29
C GLU A 331 11.23 -29.08 -23.90
N PRO A 332 11.56 -28.96 -22.61
CA PRO A 332 12.67 -28.13 -22.19
C PRO A 332 13.98 -28.83 -22.57
N GLY A 333 14.51 -28.51 -23.74
CA GLY A 333 15.94 -28.74 -24.02
C GLY A 333 16.33 -29.45 -25.30
N ARG A 334 15.94 -28.93 -26.47
CA ARG A 334 16.64 -29.25 -27.73
C ARG A 334 16.91 -28.00 -28.57
N ARG A 335 17.86 -27.18 -28.11
CA ARG A 335 18.61 -26.30 -29.03
C ARG A 335 19.62 -27.19 -29.77
N ALA A 336 19.18 -27.76 -30.89
CA ALA A 336 20.08 -28.39 -31.83
C ALA A 336 20.91 -27.29 -32.51
N HIS A 337 22.17 -27.16 -32.08
CA HIS A 337 23.23 -26.63 -32.94
C HIS A 337 23.41 -27.62 -34.10
N ALA A 338 22.84 -27.31 -35.26
CA ALA A 338 23.13 -28.02 -36.51
C ALA A 338 23.86 -27.04 -37.46
N GLY A 339 25.17 -26.90 -37.27
CA GLY A 339 26.07 -26.44 -38.31
C GLY A 339 26.38 -27.63 -39.22
N GLY A 340 25.91 -27.57 -40.46
CA GLY A 340 25.96 -28.69 -41.41
C GLY A 340 27.34 -28.93 -42.04
N PRO A 341 27.56 -30.12 -42.63
CA PRO A 341 28.54 -30.31 -43.67
C PRO A 341 27.88 -30.35 -45.06
N SER A 342 28.50 -29.62 -45.98
CA SER A 342 28.28 -29.63 -47.42
C SER A 342 28.49 -31.03 -48.02
N GLY A 343 27.46 -31.56 -48.69
CA GLY A 343 27.54 -32.77 -49.51
C GLY A 343 26.67 -32.65 -50.75
N ARG A 344 27.30 -32.67 -51.93
CA ARG A 344 26.68 -32.61 -53.27
C ARG A 344 25.69 -33.77 -53.51
N PRO A 345 24.57 -33.55 -54.23
CA PRO A 345 23.68 -34.62 -54.66
C PRO A 345 24.21 -35.34 -55.91
N GLY A 346 24.25 -36.68 -55.83
CA GLY A 346 24.46 -37.58 -56.95
C GLY A 346 23.19 -37.71 -57.81
N ALA A 347 23.42 -37.86 -59.11
CA ALA A 347 22.44 -37.96 -60.16
C ALA A 347 21.59 -39.24 -60.06
N VAL A 348 20.27 -39.11 -60.27
CA VAL A 348 19.34 -40.22 -60.48
C VAL A 348 19.16 -40.39 -61.99
N LEU A 349 19.60 -41.55 -62.50
CA LEU A 349 19.33 -42.04 -63.85
C LEU A 349 17.82 -42.28 -64.03
N ARG A 350 17.21 -41.62 -65.02
CA ARG A 350 15.88 -41.92 -65.55
C ARG A 350 16.02 -42.95 -66.66
N GLU A 351 15.42 -44.11 -66.49
CA GLU A 351 15.19 -45.10 -67.55
C GLU A 351 14.11 -44.59 -68.53
N TYR A 352 14.41 -44.70 -69.83
CA TYR A 352 13.47 -44.50 -70.94
C TYR A 352 12.90 -45.86 -71.38
N PRO A 353 11.58 -45.99 -71.63
CA PRO A 353 11.03 -47.19 -72.27
C PRO A 353 11.17 -47.12 -73.81
N ALA A 354 11.48 -48.27 -74.40
CA ALA A 354 11.65 -48.49 -75.84
C ALA A 354 10.33 -48.38 -76.65
N PRO A 355 10.40 -48.02 -77.95
CA PRO A 355 9.22 -47.94 -78.80
C PRO A 355 8.79 -49.31 -79.36
N ARG A 356 7.47 -49.55 -79.36
CA ARG A 356 6.84 -50.69 -80.05
C ARG A 356 6.77 -50.40 -81.55
N ALA A 357 7.23 -51.36 -82.35
CA ALA A 357 7.03 -51.40 -83.80
C ALA A 357 5.61 -51.92 -84.14
N ARG A 358 4.93 -51.21 -85.05
CA ARG A 358 4.07 -51.76 -86.10
C ARG A 358 4.22 -50.89 -87.34
#